data_AF-A0A0F9VES2-F1
#
_entry.id   AF-A0A0F9VES2-F1
#
_cell.length_a   1.000
_cell.length_b   1.000
_cell.length_c   1.000
_cell.angle_alpha   90.00
_cell.angle_beta   90.00
_cell.angle_gamma   90.00
#
_symmetry.space_group_name_H-M   'P 1'
#
loop_
_entity.id
_entity.type
_entity.pdbx_description
1 polymer ?
#
loop_
_entity_poly.entity_id
_entity_poly.type
_entity_poly.pdbx_seq_one_letter_code
_entity_poly.pdbx_strand_id
1 'polypeptide(L)'
;MFRDRPLVTTLLLAALLLAGCAVGEPMARYETAVPAEPDSAAGSSPAPTAAPTSEEVGPLAARLAAAIDLVGQLEYARAALELQSLAPRFQAVGDATRTAEAWFWLGFCREKQRRAADARTIYMHVANVYPKEPAGQQARRRLKDLPGEE
;
A
#
# COMPACT_ATOMS: atom_id res chain seq x y z
N MET A 1 42.49 25.54 23.32
CA MET A 1 43.13 24.55 22.42
C MET A 1 42.25 24.41 21.18
N PHE A 2 42.65 25.12 20.13
CA PHE A 2 42.05 25.18 18.81
C PHE A 2 42.66 24.04 17.97
N ARG A 3 41.83 23.21 17.34
CA ARG A 3 42.14 22.34 16.18
C ARG A 3 40.85 22.44 15.35
N ASP A 4 40.67 23.24 14.32
CA ASP A 4 41.46 23.71 13.18
C ASP A 4 42.06 22.61 12.29
N ARG A 5 41.60 22.67 11.02
CA ARG A 5 42.12 22.13 9.75
C ARG A 5 41.31 20.99 9.09
N PRO A 6 41.21 20.97 7.73
CA PRO A 6 40.54 21.99 6.92
C PRO A 6 39.72 21.39 5.76
N LEU A 7 38.89 22.24 5.15
CA LEU A 7 38.46 22.19 3.76
C LEU A 7 39.64 21.86 2.83
N VAL A 8 39.59 20.72 2.13
CA VAL A 8 40.49 20.40 1.02
C VAL A 8 39.66 19.80 -0.13
N THR A 9 39.63 20.53 -1.24
CA THR A 9 39.30 20.12 -2.63
C THR A 9 37.85 19.68 -2.90
N THR A 10 36.94 20.55 -3.36
CA THR A 10 36.92 21.31 -4.63
C THR A 10 37.07 20.43 -5.89
N LEU A 11 35.96 20.36 -6.65
CA LEU A 11 35.86 20.26 -8.10
C LEU A 11 36.58 19.10 -8.83
N LEU A 12 35.79 18.16 -9.37
CA LEU A 12 36.00 17.76 -10.77
C LEU A 12 34.66 17.48 -11.46
N LEU A 13 34.31 18.42 -12.35
CA LEU A 13 33.35 18.29 -13.45
C LEU A 13 33.77 17.17 -14.41
N ALA A 14 32.79 16.39 -14.88
CA ALA A 14 32.65 15.90 -16.27
C ALA A 14 31.39 15.00 -16.31
N ALA A 15 30.21 15.46 -16.76
CA ALA A 15 29.85 15.66 -18.16
C ALA A 15 30.21 14.45 -19.04
N LEU A 16 29.28 13.51 -19.20
CA LEU A 16 29.19 12.70 -20.42
C LEU A 16 27.74 12.32 -20.73
N LEU A 17 27.20 13.06 -21.70
CA LEU A 17 26.07 12.72 -22.55
C LEU A 17 26.40 11.48 -23.39
N LEU A 18 25.56 10.44 -23.31
CA LEU A 18 25.27 9.49 -24.39
C LEU A 18 23.79 9.10 -24.22
N ALA A 19 22.87 9.66 -25.01
CA ALA A 19 22.51 9.18 -26.35
C ALA A 19 22.12 7.70 -26.34
N GLY A 20 20.81 7.44 -26.32
CA GLY A 20 20.24 6.10 -26.42
C GLY A 20 18.75 6.14 -26.72
N CYS A 21 18.39 6.63 -27.92
CA CYS A 21 17.12 6.30 -28.53
C CYS A 21 17.18 4.84 -29.02
N ALA A 22 16.24 4.00 -28.59
CA ALA A 22 15.86 2.77 -29.27
C ALA A 22 14.40 2.47 -28.89
N VAL A 23 13.47 2.67 -29.83
CA VAL A 23 12.76 1.56 -30.50
C VAL A 23 11.94 0.78 -29.46
N GLY A 24 10.64 1.04 -29.30
CA GLY A 24 9.64 0.97 -30.36
C GLY A 24 9.28 -0.50 -30.59
N GLU A 25 8.72 -1.17 -29.57
CA GLU A 25 8.29 -2.56 -29.71
C GLU A 25 6.99 -2.66 -30.52
N PRO A 26 6.94 -3.59 -31.49
CA PRO A 26 5.82 -3.73 -32.40
C PRO A 26 4.61 -4.38 -31.73
N MET A 27 3.47 -3.71 -31.86
CA MET A 27 2.13 -4.26 -31.68
C MET A 27 1.98 -5.55 -32.50
N ALA A 28 2.02 -6.69 -31.82
CA ALA A 28 1.59 -7.96 -32.38
C ALA A 28 0.06 -7.94 -32.49
N ARG A 29 -0.40 -7.64 -33.71
CA ARG A 29 -1.73 -7.99 -34.20
C ARG A 29 -1.99 -9.47 -33.94
N TYR A 30 -2.91 -9.79 -33.05
CA TYR A 30 -3.69 -11.01 -33.19
C TYR A 30 -5.01 -10.60 -33.83
N GLU A 31 -5.02 -10.62 -35.15
CA GLU A 31 -6.24 -10.57 -35.95
C GLU A 31 -6.55 -12.00 -36.33
N THR A 32 -7.47 -12.61 -35.60
CA THR A 32 -8.22 -13.77 -36.09
C THR A 32 -9.68 -13.51 -35.80
N ALA A 33 -10.33 -12.94 -36.83
CA ALA A 33 -11.76 -12.88 -36.96
C ALA A 33 -12.35 -14.30 -37.02
N VAL A 34 -13.39 -14.54 -36.21
CA VAL A 34 -14.34 -15.65 -36.39
C VAL A 34 -15.74 -15.07 -36.06
N PRO A 35 -16.77 -15.40 -36.87
CA PRO A 35 -17.90 -14.51 -37.15
C PRO A 35 -18.99 -14.48 -36.07
N ALA A 36 -19.84 -13.47 -36.21
CA ALA A 36 -20.92 -13.11 -35.32
C ALA A 36 -22.21 -13.94 -35.55
N GLU A 37 -22.93 -14.11 -34.43
CA GLU A 37 -24.40 -14.24 -34.25
C GLU A 37 -25.06 -15.61 -34.51
N PRO A 38 -26.22 -15.95 -33.88
CA PRO A 38 -27.15 -15.08 -33.13
C PRO A 38 -27.68 -15.60 -31.77
N ASP A 39 -28.10 -14.62 -30.96
CA ASP A 39 -29.27 -14.53 -30.08
C ASP A 39 -29.71 -15.66 -29.11
N SER A 40 -30.22 -15.17 -27.98
CA SER A 40 -31.19 -15.79 -27.07
C SER A 40 -30.73 -16.62 -25.87
N ALA A 41 -30.89 -15.94 -24.74
CA ALA A 41 -31.60 -16.41 -23.56
C ALA A 41 -30.91 -17.46 -22.69
N ALA A 42 -30.27 -16.97 -21.62
CA ALA A 42 -30.71 -17.32 -20.27
C ALA A 42 -30.02 -16.39 -19.28
N GLY A 43 -30.81 -15.69 -18.48
CA GLY A 43 -30.31 -14.98 -17.32
C GLY A 43 -29.50 -15.92 -16.44
N SER A 44 -28.25 -15.55 -16.19
CA SER A 44 -27.63 -15.84 -14.91
C SER A 44 -27.47 -14.49 -14.24
N SER A 45 -28.52 -14.08 -13.53
CA SER A 45 -28.36 -13.17 -12.40
C SER A 45 -27.14 -13.63 -11.60
N PRO A 46 -26.22 -12.72 -11.22
CA PRO A 46 -25.18 -13.11 -10.28
C PRO A 46 -25.89 -13.68 -9.04
N ALA A 47 -25.60 -14.95 -8.75
CA ALA A 47 -26.00 -15.60 -7.52
C ALA A 47 -25.66 -14.65 -6.34
N PRO A 48 -26.52 -14.60 -5.32
CA PRO A 48 -26.46 -13.58 -4.30
C PRO A 48 -25.07 -13.55 -3.67
N THR A 49 -24.51 -12.34 -3.57
CA THR A 49 -23.43 -11.98 -2.65
C THR A 49 -23.78 -12.55 -1.29
N ALA A 50 -23.30 -13.76 -0.99
CA ALA A 50 -23.36 -14.30 0.34
C ALA A 50 -22.56 -13.33 1.20
N ALA A 51 -23.24 -12.69 2.15
CA ALA A 51 -22.55 -11.88 3.14
C ALA A 51 -21.40 -12.71 3.73
N PRO A 52 -20.22 -12.12 3.95
CA PRO A 52 -19.08 -12.85 4.49
C PRO A 52 -19.51 -13.52 5.79
N THR A 53 -19.50 -14.84 5.79
CA THR A 53 -19.91 -15.64 6.94
C THR A 53 -18.99 -15.33 8.12
N SER A 54 -19.55 -15.21 9.32
CA SER A 54 -18.80 -14.88 10.54
C SER A 54 -17.64 -15.85 10.84
N GLU A 55 -17.64 -17.03 10.21
CA GLU A 55 -16.56 -18.01 10.25
C GLU A 55 -15.26 -17.55 9.56
N GLU A 56 -15.32 -16.70 8.54
CA GLU A 56 -14.13 -16.19 7.83
C GLU A 56 -13.50 -15.01 8.59
N VAL A 57 -14.31 -14.21 9.29
CA VAL A 57 -13.85 -12.98 9.97
C VAL A 57 -13.07 -13.29 11.25
N GLY A 58 -13.44 -14.35 11.98
CA GLY A 58 -12.76 -14.77 13.21
C GLY A 58 -11.26 -15.02 13.02
N PRO A 59 -10.85 -15.91 12.10
CA PRO A 59 -9.45 -16.16 11.77
C PRO A 59 -8.72 -14.92 11.25
N LEU A 60 -9.38 -14.06 10.48
CA LEU A 60 -8.78 -12.80 10.01
C LEU A 60 -8.48 -11.84 11.16
N ALA A 61 -9.43 -11.67 12.09
CA ALA A 61 -9.25 -10.84 13.26
C ALA A 61 -8.10 -11.34 14.15
N ALA A 62 -7.98 -12.66 14.35
CA ALA A 62 -6.86 -13.25 15.08
C ALA A 62 -5.51 -12.98 14.41
N ARG A 63 -5.45 -13.06 13.08
CA ARG A 63 -4.24 -12.73 12.32
C ARG A 63 -3.87 -11.25 12.41
N LEU A 64 -4.86 -10.35 12.43
CA LEU A 64 -4.62 -8.93 12.65
C LEU A 64 -3.99 -8.68 14.02
N ALA A 65 -4.54 -9.29 15.08
CA ALA A 65 -3.98 -9.19 16.42
C ALA A 65 -2.52 -9.68 16.46
N ALA A 66 -2.23 -10.85 15.88
CA ALA A 66 -0.87 -11.36 15.79
C ALA A 66 0.08 -10.44 15.00
N ALA A 67 -0.41 -9.80 13.93
CA ALA A 67 0.37 -8.83 13.17
C ALA A 67 0.66 -7.56 13.99
N ILE A 68 -0.29 -7.10 14.82
CA ILE A 68 -0.09 -5.97 15.74
C ILE A 68 0.90 -6.35 16.85
N ASP A 69 0.88 -7.59 17.35
CA ASP A 69 1.88 -8.07 18.31
C ASP A 69 3.30 -8.03 17.73
N LEU A 70 3.47 -8.31 16.42
CA LEU A 70 4.76 -8.12 15.74
C LEU A 70 5.19 -6.65 15.73
N VAL A 71 4.25 -5.70 15.59
CA VAL A 71 4.55 -4.27 15.72
C VAL A 71 5.05 -3.95 17.12
N GLY A 72 4.42 -4.51 18.16
CA GLY A 72 4.86 -4.37 19.56
C GLY A 72 6.25 -4.95 19.82
N GLN A 73 6.63 -5.98 19.06
CA GLN A 73 7.97 -6.60 19.08
C GLN A 73 8.99 -5.87 18.20
N LEU A 74 8.63 -4.72 17.59
CA LEU A 74 9.46 -3.95 16.66
C LEU A 74 9.81 -4.68 15.35
N GLU A 75 9.13 -5.80 15.07
CA GLU A 75 9.28 -6.61 13.85
C GLU A 75 8.54 -5.97 12.66
N TYR A 76 8.83 -4.70 12.39
CA TYR A 76 8.05 -3.87 11.45
C TYR A 76 8.04 -4.41 10.03
N ALA A 77 9.14 -5.02 9.58
CA ALA A 77 9.23 -5.59 8.24
C ALA A 77 8.26 -6.78 8.09
N ARG A 78 8.27 -7.69 9.07
CA ARG A 78 7.38 -8.86 9.09
C ARG A 78 5.92 -8.45 9.29
N ALA A 79 5.65 -7.54 10.23
CA ALA A 79 4.32 -7.00 10.46
C ALA A 79 3.74 -6.36 9.20
N ALA A 80 4.53 -5.57 8.47
CA ALA A 80 4.10 -4.94 7.22
C ALA A 80 3.68 -5.96 6.15
N LEU A 81 4.37 -7.10 6.05
CA LEU A 81 4.00 -8.16 5.10
C LEU A 81 2.64 -8.78 5.45
N GLU A 82 2.42 -9.10 6.73
CA GLU A 82 1.13 -9.65 7.18
C GLU A 82 0.00 -8.63 6.97
N LEU A 83 0.19 -7.39 7.41
CA LEU A 83 -0.81 -6.32 7.33
C LEU A 83 -1.17 -5.97 5.88
N GLN A 84 -0.19 -5.97 4.97
CA GLN A 84 -0.42 -5.75 3.54
C GLN A 84 -1.34 -6.82 2.93
N SER A 85 -1.25 -8.07 3.41
CA SER A 85 -2.13 -9.15 2.95
C SER A 85 -3.52 -9.11 3.61
N LEU A 86 -3.62 -8.59 4.84
CA LEU A 86 -4.85 -8.60 5.63
C LEU A 86 -5.81 -7.46 5.27
N ALA A 87 -5.29 -6.25 5.04
CA ALA A 87 -6.10 -5.08 4.76
C ALA A 87 -7.11 -5.27 3.60
N PRO A 88 -6.73 -5.79 2.40
CA PRO A 88 -7.69 -6.04 1.33
C PRO A 88 -8.69 -7.15 1.65
N ARG A 89 -8.34 -8.10 2.53
CA ARG A 89 -9.26 -9.17 2.95
C ARG A 89 -10.35 -8.64 3.86
N PHE A 90 -10.01 -7.78 4.81
CA PHE A 90 -11.02 -7.08 5.62
C PHE A 90 -11.92 -6.19 4.77
N GLN A 91 -11.36 -5.55 3.74
CA GLN A 91 -12.13 -4.73 2.81
C GLN A 91 -13.13 -5.58 2.02
N ALA A 92 -12.71 -6.74 1.54
CA ALA A 92 -13.56 -7.66 0.79
C ALA A 92 -14.75 -8.18 1.62
N VAL A 93 -14.58 -8.33 2.94
CA VAL A 93 -15.66 -8.69 3.87
C VAL A 93 -16.43 -7.47 4.43
N GLY A 94 -16.13 -6.25 3.96
CA GLY A 94 -16.84 -5.04 4.36
C GLY A 94 -16.58 -4.58 5.80
N ASP A 95 -15.54 -5.08 6.46
CA ASP A 95 -15.18 -4.68 7.82
C ASP A 95 -14.35 -3.39 7.78
N ALA A 96 -15.02 -2.25 7.73
CA ALA A 96 -14.38 -0.95 7.61
C ALA A 96 -13.43 -0.65 8.78
N THR A 97 -13.80 -1.02 10.01
CA THR A 97 -13.00 -0.76 11.22
C THR A 97 -11.67 -1.53 11.15
N ARG A 98 -11.71 -2.84 10.90
CA ARG A 98 -10.48 -3.65 10.80
C ARG A 98 -9.66 -3.34 9.56
N THR A 99 -10.33 -2.97 8.45
CA THR A 99 -9.63 -2.51 7.25
C THR A 99 -8.82 -1.25 7.52
N ALA A 100 -9.44 -0.25 8.15
CA ALA A 100 -8.78 1.01 8.51
C ALA A 100 -7.63 0.77 9.49
N GLU A 101 -7.83 -0.10 10.49
CA GLU A 101 -6.81 -0.47 11.47
C GLU A 101 -5.61 -1.17 10.81
N ALA A 102 -5.85 -2.17 9.94
CA ALA A 102 -4.78 -2.88 9.24
C ALA A 102 -3.95 -1.93 8.35
N TRP A 103 -4.61 -1.05 7.58
CA TRP A 103 -3.92 -0.05 6.77
C TRP A 103 -3.15 0.96 7.64
N PHE A 104 -3.72 1.40 8.76
CA PHE A 104 -3.02 2.31 9.67
C PHE A 104 -1.72 1.70 10.21
N TRP A 105 -1.79 0.46 10.71
CA TRP A 105 -0.61 -0.23 11.21
C TRP A 105 0.42 -0.49 10.11
N LEU A 106 -0.01 -0.75 8.87
CA LEU A 106 0.92 -0.85 7.74
C LEU A 106 1.65 0.48 7.51
N GLY A 107 0.93 1.61 7.53
CA GLY A 107 1.53 2.95 7.43
C GLY A 107 2.54 3.20 8.56
N PHE A 108 2.21 2.81 9.78
CA PHE A 108 3.10 2.89 10.94
C PHE A 108 4.36 2.05 10.77
N CYS A 109 4.23 0.81 10.27
CA CYS A 109 5.39 -0.02 9.98
C CYS A 109 6.31 0.63 8.93
N ARG A 110 5.75 1.25 7.88
CA ARG A 110 6.54 1.95 6.86
C ARG A 110 7.25 3.17 7.43
N GLU A 111 6.58 3.94 8.29
CA GLU A 111 7.18 5.06 9.02
C GLU A 111 8.39 4.60 9.84
N LYS A 112 8.23 3.52 10.62
CA LYS A 112 9.32 2.95 11.43
C LYS A 112 10.46 2.36 10.60
N GLN A 113 10.19 1.94 9.38
CA GLN A 113 11.20 1.52 8.40
C GLN A 113 11.88 2.68 7.66
N ARG A 114 11.66 3.95 8.08
CA ARG A 114 12.17 5.16 7.40
C ARG A 114 11.65 5.34 5.98
N ARG A 115 10.52 4.70 5.64
CA ARG A 115 9.83 4.84 4.35
C ARG A 115 8.70 5.87 4.50
N ALA A 116 9.08 7.13 4.70
CA ALA A 116 8.15 8.22 5.00
C ALA A 116 7.15 8.48 3.86
N ALA A 117 7.60 8.43 2.61
CA ALA A 117 6.74 8.59 1.43
C ALA A 117 5.59 7.55 1.37
N ASP A 118 5.93 6.29 1.61
CA ASP A 118 4.95 5.20 1.62
C ASP A 118 3.98 5.35 2.79
N ALA A 119 4.51 5.65 3.98
CA ALA A 119 3.70 5.89 5.17
C ALA A 119 2.73 7.06 4.96
N ARG A 120 3.18 8.17 4.35
CA ARG A 120 2.35 9.31 3.98
C ARG A 120 1.22 8.90 3.05
N THR A 121 1.54 8.17 1.99
CA THR A 121 0.54 7.67 1.02
C THR A 121 -0.53 6.83 1.71
N ILE A 122 -0.10 5.88 2.56
CA ILE A 122 -1.01 4.99 3.29
C ILE A 122 -1.85 5.78 4.29
N TYR A 123 -1.25 6.64 5.11
CA TYR A 123 -1.99 7.43 6.08
C TYR A 123 -2.98 8.39 5.41
N MET A 124 -2.64 8.98 4.27
CA MET A 124 -3.57 9.80 3.48
C MET A 124 -4.77 8.96 3.01
N HIS A 125 -4.52 7.76 2.52
CA HIS A 125 -5.60 6.84 2.16
C HIS A 125 -6.52 6.57 3.35
N VAL A 126 -5.99 6.14 4.50
CA VAL A 126 -6.81 5.83 5.69
C VAL A 126 -7.57 7.05 6.20
N ALA A 127 -6.91 8.21 6.26
CA ALA A 127 -7.48 9.48 6.71
C ALA A 127 -8.64 9.99 5.83
N ASN A 128 -8.64 9.63 4.55
CA ASN A 128 -9.62 10.08 3.56
C ASN A 128 -10.75 9.06 3.38
N VAL A 129 -10.44 7.77 3.36
CA VAL A 129 -11.41 6.70 3.14
C VAL A 129 -12.16 6.34 4.43
N TYR A 130 -11.49 6.39 5.59
CA TYR A 130 -12.05 6.01 6.89
C TYR A 130 -12.03 7.16 7.91
N PRO A 131 -12.57 8.36 7.58
CA PRO A 131 -12.39 9.55 8.41
C PRO A 131 -13.10 9.48 9.76
N LYS A 132 -14.12 8.61 9.90
CA LYS A 132 -14.88 8.41 11.14
C LYS A 132 -14.28 7.33 12.04
N GLU A 133 -13.43 6.46 11.49
CA GLU A 133 -12.80 5.39 12.25
C GLU A 133 -11.67 5.93 13.14
N PRO A 134 -11.42 5.31 14.31
CA PRO A 134 -10.30 5.69 15.18
C PRO A 134 -8.96 5.69 14.43
N ALA A 135 -8.74 4.69 13.57
CA ALA A 135 -7.54 4.56 12.75
C ALA A 135 -7.37 5.72 11.75
N GLY A 136 -8.46 6.23 11.15
CA GLY A 136 -8.41 7.40 10.28
C GLY A 136 -8.06 8.68 11.02
N GLN A 137 -8.59 8.85 12.23
CA GLN A 137 -8.23 9.99 13.08
C GLN A 137 -6.77 9.91 13.56
N GLN A 138 -6.26 8.71 13.84
CA GLN A 138 -4.85 8.50 14.17
C GLN A 138 -3.95 8.78 12.96
N ALA A 139 -4.31 8.28 11.77
CA ALA A 139 -3.60 8.55 10.52
C ALA A 139 -3.50 10.06 10.23
N ARG A 140 -4.60 10.81 10.42
CA ARG A 140 -4.61 12.28 10.27
C ARG A 140 -3.66 12.99 11.22
N ARG A 141 -3.52 12.51 12.46
CA ARG A 141 -2.55 13.07 13.41
C ARG A 141 -1.14 12.77 12.94
N ARG A 142 -0.85 11.52 12.61
CA ARG A 142 0.47 11.07 12.13
C ARG A 142 0.95 11.83 10.90
N LEU A 143 0.06 12.15 9.95
CA LEU A 143 0.41 12.95 8.76
C LEU A 143 0.98 14.33 9.08
N LYS A 144 0.58 14.94 10.20
CA LYS A 144 1.09 16.24 10.64
C LYS A 144 2.51 16.13 11.19
N ASP A 145 2.85 14.98 11.75
CA ASP A 145 4.14 14.71 12.39
C ASP A 145 5.15 14.08 11.41
N LEU A 146 4.70 13.64 10.24
CA LEU A 146 5.58 13.04 9.23
C LEU A 146 6.48 14.11 8.58
N PRO A 147 7.80 13.87 8.47
CA PRO A 147 8.70 14.79 7.79
C PRO A 147 8.25 15.02 6.34
N GLY A 148 8.41 16.25 5.87
CA GLY A 148 8.17 16.60 4.46
C GLY A 148 9.09 15.80 3.55
N GLU A 149 8.64 15.56 2.32
CA GLU A 149 9.52 15.09 1.25
C GLU A 149 10.37 16.32 0.87
N GLU A 150 11.63 16.37 1.35
CA GLU A 150 12.61 17.40 0.95
C GLU A 150 13.23 17.09 -0.41
#